data_AF-A0A9J6R901-F1
#
_entry.id   AF-A0A9J6R901-F1
#
_cell.length_a   1.000
_cell.length_b   1.000
_cell.length_c   1.000
_cell.angle_alpha   90.00
_cell.angle_beta   90.00
_cell.angle_gamma   90.00
#
_symmetry.space_group_name_H-M   'P 1'
#
loop_
_entity.id
_entity.type
_entity.pdbx_description
1 polymer ?
#
loop_
_entity_poly.entity_id
_entity_poly.type
_entity_poly.pdbx_seq_one_letter_code
_entity_poly.pdbx_strand_id
1 'polypeptide(L)' 'MQFLLDSMQSPVNNFLGIFLYLTLLIVLTIVVVTLLLFLIPNKLTTRIKNAIIGGITFLAVVIWFYVVILSRFR' A
#
# COMPACT_ATOMS: atom_id res chain seq x y z
N MET A 1 -19.03 7.45 14.02
CA MET A 1 -17.84 8.34 14.11
C MET A 1 -16.83 7.85 15.15
N GLN A 2 -17.27 7.51 16.36
CA GLN A 2 -16.38 6.99 17.44
C GLN A 2 -15.51 5.79 17.01
N PHE A 3 -16.11 4.77 16.39
CA PHE A 3 -15.37 3.58 15.91
C PHE A 3 -14.23 3.89 14.94
N LEU A 4 -14.39 4.90 14.09
CA LEU A 4 -13.34 5.33 13.18
C LEU A 4 -12.20 6.00 13.97
N LEU A 5 -12.53 6.90 14.90
CA LEU A 5 -11.53 7.57 15.74
C LEU A 5 -10.74 6.57 16.60
N ASP A 6 -11.42 5.63 17.27
CA ASP A 6 -10.77 4.61 18.11
C ASP A 6 -9.90 3.67 17.25
N SER A 7 -10.34 3.35 16.03
CA SER A 7 -9.54 2.56 15.09
C SER A 7 -8.28 3.28 14.58
N MET A 8 -8.26 4.63 14.60
CA MET A 8 -7.08 5.41 14.22
C MET A 8 -6.09 5.62 15.37
N GLN A 9 -6.51 5.48 16.63
CA GLN A 9 -5.61 5.62 17.78
C GLN A 9 -4.63 4.44 17.92
N SER A 10 -5.02 3.26 17.44
CA SER A 10 -4.15 2.08 17.41
C SER A 10 -4.48 1.24 16.17
N PRO A 11 -4.09 1.71 14.98
CA PRO A 11 -4.52 1.09 13.72
C PRO A 11 -4.02 -0.34 13.59
N VAL A 12 -2.90 -0.70 14.23
CA VAL A 12 -2.34 -2.06 14.18
C VAL A 12 -2.97 -3.01 15.22
N ASN A 13 -3.78 -2.50 16.15
CA ASN A 13 -4.39 -3.29 17.22
C ASN A 13 -5.88 -3.63 16.93
N ASN A 14 -6.43 -3.10 15.83
CA ASN A 14 -7.82 -3.28 15.43
C ASN A 14 -7.86 -3.78 13.98
N PHE A 15 -8.67 -4.81 13.69
CA PHE A 15 -8.87 -5.32 12.32
C PHE A 15 -9.26 -4.22 11.33
N LEU A 16 -10.16 -3.30 11.72
CA LEU A 16 -10.56 -2.19 10.86
C LEU A 16 -9.38 -1.24 10.61
N GLY A 17 -8.57 -0.96 11.63
CA GLY A 17 -7.38 -0.13 11.50
C GLY A 17 -6.33 -0.74 10.57
N ILE A 18 -6.09 -2.06 10.68
CA ILE A 18 -5.14 -2.78 9.82
C ILE A 18 -5.61 -2.74 8.38
N PHE A 19 -6.91 -2.96 8.13
CA PHE A 19 -7.50 -2.89 6.81
C PHE A 19 -7.39 -1.49 6.19
N LEU A 20 -7.72 -0.45 6.97
CA LEU A 20 -7.60 0.94 6.51
C LEU A 20 -6.15 1.32 6.24
N TYR A 21 -5.21 0.89 7.09
CA TYR A 21 -3.78 1.16 6.91
C TYR A 21 -3.24 0.47 5.65
N LEU A 22 -3.59 -0.79 5.42
CA LEU A 22 -3.23 -1.52 4.20
C LEU A 22 -3.83 -0.87 2.96
N THR A 23 -5.11 -0.49 3.01
CA THR A 23 -5.80 0.17 1.89
C THR A 23 -5.11 1.49 1.53
N LEU A 24 -4.79 2.30 2.54
CA LEU A 24 -4.11 3.58 2.36
C LEU A 24 -2.71 3.39 1.76
N LEU A 25 -1.98 2.37 2.20
CA LEU A 25 -0.69 1.99 1.61
C LEU A 25 -0.81 1.60 0.14
N ILE A 26 -1.80 0.76 -0.22
CA ILE A 26 -2.01 0.32 -1.60
C ILE A 26 -2.36 1.52 -2.48
N VAL A 27 -3.31 2.36 -2.06
CA VAL A 27 -3.73 3.55 -2.81
C VAL A 27 -2.56 4.50 -3.02
N LEU A 28 -1.81 4.82 -1.97
CA LEU A 28 -0.62 5.68 -2.08
C LEU A 28 0.43 5.08 -3.02
N THR A 29 0.71 3.78 -2.91
CA THR A 29 1.69 3.11 -3.76
C THR A 29 1.28 3.19 -5.23
N ILE A 30 0.03 2.88 -5.56
CA ILE A 30 -0.47 2.94 -6.93
C ILE A 30 -0.38 4.38 -7.46
N VAL A 31 -0.81 5.38 -6.68
CA VAL A 31 -0.77 6.79 -7.09
C VAL A 31 0.67 7.24 -7.34
N VAL A 32 1.58 6.98 -6.41
CA VAL A 32 3.00 7.37 -6.53
C VAL A 32 3.66 6.69 -7.73
N VAL A 33 3.50 5.38 -7.89
CA VAL A 33 4.09 4.64 -9.01
C VAL A 33 3.50 5.10 -10.34
N THR A 34 2.19 5.37 -10.40
CA THR A 34 1.54 5.87 -11.61
C THR A 34 2.08 7.25 -12.01
N LEU A 35 2.25 8.16 -11.04
CA LEU A 35 2.85 9.47 -11.27
C LEU A 35 4.31 9.37 -11.73
N LEU A 36 5.10 8.48 -11.12
CA LEU A 36 6.48 8.21 -11.55
C LEU A 36 6.55 7.69 -12.99
N LEU A 37 5.68 6.76 -13.36
CA LEU A 37 5.60 6.22 -14.72
C LEU A 37 5.04 7.22 -15.74
N PHE A 38 4.28 8.23 -15.28
CA PHE A 38 3.81 9.33 -16.13
C PHE A 38 4.93 10.30 -16.50
N LEU A 39 5.89 10.52 -15.60
CA LEU A 39 7.06 11.37 -15.84
C LEU A 39 8.07 10.77 -16.85
N ILE A 40 8.00 9.46 -17.10
CA ILE A 40 8.89 8.80 -18.06
C ILE A 40 8.39 9.11 -19.49
N PRO A 41 9.18 9.83 -20.32
CA PRO A 41 8.75 10.28 -21.66
C PRO A 41 8.61 9.12 -22.66
N ASN A 42 9.16 7.95 -22.34
CA ASN A 42 9.07 6.75 -23.18
C ASN A 42 7.70 6.07 -23.01
N LYS A 43 7.05 5.73 -24.14
CA LYS A 43 5.75 5.05 -24.17
C LYS A 43 5.92 3.57 -23.87
N LEU A 44 6.17 3.23 -22.60
CA LEU A 44 6.02 1.86 -22.12
C LEU A 44 4.62 1.36 -22.48
N THR A 45 4.53 0.16 -23.04
CA THR A 45 3.23 -0.45 -23.36
C THR A 45 2.39 -0.61 -22.09
N THR A 46 1.07 -0.49 -22.21
CA THR A 46 0.15 -0.59 -21.06
C THR A 46 0.35 -1.88 -20.27
N ARG A 47 0.71 -2.98 -20.94
CA ARG A 47 1.02 -4.27 -20.30
C ARG A 47 2.22 -4.17 -19.35
N ILE A 48 3.30 -3.55 -19.80
CA ILE A 48 4.53 -3.37 -18.99
C ILE A 48 4.26 -2.40 -17.84
N LYS A 49 3.54 -1.30 -18.09
CA LYS A 49 3.15 -0.35 -17.03
C LYS A 49 2.34 -1.05 -15.93
N ASN A 50 1.34 -1.84 -16.31
CA ASN A 50 0.52 -2.58 -15.36
C ASN A 50 1.31 -3.65 -14.61
N ALA A 51 2.24 -4.33 -15.27
CA ALA A 51 3.14 -5.29 -14.62
C ALA A 51 4.05 -4.61 -13.59
N ILE A 52 4.60 -3.43 -13.91
CA ILE A 52 5.43 -2.64 -12.98
C ILE A 52 4.60 -2.16 -11.79
N ILE A 53 3.42 -1.56 -12.03
CA ILE A 53 2.54 -1.09 -10.96
C ILE A 53 2.14 -2.24 -10.05
N GLY A 54 1.68 -3.36 -10.62
CA GLY A 54 1.30 -4.56 -9.87
C GLY A 54 2.46 -5.15 -9.09
N GLY A 55 3.64 -5.27 -9.72
CA GLY A 55 4.85 -5.80 -9.09
C GLY A 55 5.33 -4.94 -7.91
N ILE A 56 5.39 -3.62 -8.09
CA ILE A 56 5.78 -2.70 -7.01
C ILE A 56 4.74 -2.72 -5.88
N THR A 57 3.45 -2.72 -6.21
CA THR A 57 2.38 -2.77 -5.20
C THR A 57 2.45 -4.08 -4.41
N PHE A 58 2.67 -5.20 -5.08
CA PHE A 58 2.84 -6.50 -4.43
C PHE A 58 4.05 -6.50 -3.48
N LEU A 59 5.20 -6.02 -3.93
CA LEU A 59 6.40 -5.91 -3.09
C LEU A 59 6.16 -4.99 -1.88
N ALA A 60 5.49 -3.85 -2.07
CA ALA A 60 5.14 -2.94 -0.98
C ALA A 60 4.26 -3.60 0.07
N VAL A 61 3.26 -4.39 -0.36
CA VAL A 61 2.40 -5.16 0.55
C VAL A 61 3.18 -6.23 1.31
N VAL A 62 4.07 -6.97 0.64
CA VAL A 62 4.91 -8.00 1.28
C VAL A 62 5.84 -7.37 2.33
N ILE A 63 6.52 -6.28 1.97
CA ILE A 63 7.40 -5.54 2.89
C ILE A 63 6.60 -5.03 4.08
N TRP A 64 5.45 -4.40 3.84
CA TRP A 64 4.59 -3.91 4.91
C TRP A 64 4.13 -5.03 5.84
N PHE A 65 3.70 -6.17 5.29
CA PHE A 65 3.29 -7.33 6.09
C PHE A 65 4.43 -7.80 6.99
N TYR A 66 5.65 -7.89 6.45
CA TYR A 66 6.82 -8.26 7.23
C TYR A 66 7.14 -7.25 8.35
N VAL A 67 7.15 -5.96 8.01
CA VAL A 67 7.56 -4.88 8.93
C VAL A 67 6.51 -4.59 9.99
N VAL A 68 5.23 -4.75 9.70
CA VAL A 68 4.13 -4.31 10.59
C VAL A 68 3.48 -5.49 11.32
N ILE A 69 3.33 -6.63 10.65
CA ILE A 69 2.65 -7.80 11.23
C ILE A 69 3.67 -8.75 11.85
N LEU A 70 4.68 -9.19 11.09
CA LEU A 70 5.67 -10.17 11.60
C LEU A 70 6.56 -9.61 12.71
N SER A 71 6.92 -8.32 12.65
CA SER A 71 7.67 -7.64 13.72
C SER A 71 6.93 -7.62 15.06
N ARG A 72 5.60 -7.78 15.06
CA ARG A 72 4.75 -7.73 16.25
C ARG A 72 4.72 -9.06 17.01
N PHE A 73 5.13 -10.15 16.38
CA PHE A 73 5.19 -11.50 16.97
C PHE A 73 6.59 -11.87 17.46
N ARG A 74 7.56 -10.94 17.40
CA ARG A 74 8.94 -11.12 17.83
C ARG A 74 9.23 -10.24 19.03
#